data_AF-A0AAV2ART4-F1
#
_entry.id   AF-A0AAV2ART4-F1
#
_cell.length_a   1.000
_cell.length_b   1.000
_cell.length_c   1.000
_cell.angle_alpha   90.00
_cell.angle_beta   90.00
_cell.angle_gamma   90.00
#
_symmetry.space_group_name_H-M   'P 1'
#
loop_
_entity.id
_entity.type
_entity.pdbx_description
1 polymer ?
#
loop_
_entity_poly.entity_id
_entity_poly.type
_entity_poly.pdbx_seq_one_letter_code
_entity_poly.pdbx_strand_id
1 'polypeptide(L)'
;MKHFTLVLGVFFAVCVFRCNGYSNEEIFEDWNCISESGDNDLCNGFQDCLKLAPECLKLPYYYCIRKILPNGPGSCSKTQQAYGNKEKRIKINKCYADIAALPNGDDWTTNPELAPFLDCVELLGKKCKQEKAVKVTNHRAAEIANQ
;
A
#
# COMPACT_ATOMS: atom_id res chain seq x y z
N MET A 1 -9.11 27.82 -27.64
CA MET A 1 -7.79 27.43 -27.08
C MET A 1 -7.56 27.92 -25.65
N LYS A 2 -8.56 27.89 -24.75
CA LYS A 2 -8.40 28.30 -23.33
C LYS A 2 -8.61 27.16 -22.33
N HIS A 3 -9.24 26.06 -22.74
CA HIS A 3 -9.46 24.89 -21.89
C HIS A 3 -8.28 23.91 -21.87
N PHE A 4 -7.41 23.94 -22.89
CA PHE A 4 -6.24 23.05 -22.97
C PHE A 4 -5.17 23.40 -21.92
N THR A 5 -5.01 24.70 -21.63
CA THR A 5 -4.00 25.20 -20.68
C THR A 5 -4.34 24.88 -19.22
N LEU A 6 -5.64 24.81 -18.89
CA LEU A 6 -6.10 24.44 -17.54
C LEU A 6 -5.87 22.96 -17.23
N VAL A 7 -6.02 22.08 -18.22
CA VAL A 7 -5.78 20.63 -18.04
C VAL A 7 -4.29 20.36 -17.81
N LEU A 8 -3.40 21.00 -18.58
CA LEU A 8 -1.95 20.90 -18.42
C LEU A 8 -1.44 21.41 -17.05
N GLY A 9 -2.07 22.46 -16.50
CA GLY A 9 -1.71 23.00 -15.18
C GLY A 9 -2.04 22.06 -14.02
N VAL A 10 -3.15 21.32 -14.10
CA VAL A 10 -3.53 20.32 -13.09
C VAL A 10 -2.59 19.11 -13.13
N PHE A 11 -2.21 18.64 -14.33
CA PHE A 11 -1.21 17.58 -14.47
C PHE A 11 0.17 17.98 -13.94
N PHE A 12 0.61 19.23 -14.18
CA PHE A 12 1.87 19.71 -13.64
C PHE A 12 1.85 19.79 -12.11
N ALA A 13 0.77 20.28 -11.49
CA ALA A 13 0.67 20.36 -10.04
C ALA A 13 0.75 18.98 -9.36
N VAL A 14 0.16 17.93 -9.95
CA VAL A 14 0.29 16.55 -9.45
C VAL A 14 1.72 16.03 -9.59
N CYS A 15 2.47 16.47 -10.61
CA CYS A 15 3.88 16.12 -10.78
C CYS A 15 4.82 16.84 -9.79
N VAL A 16 4.56 18.10 -9.40
CA VAL A 16 5.48 18.87 -8.54
C VAL A 16 5.43 18.46 -7.07
N PHE A 17 4.34 17.87 -6.58
CA PHE A 17 4.26 17.38 -5.18
C PHE A 17 5.00 16.05 -4.93
N ARG A 18 5.60 15.46 -5.96
CA ARG A 18 6.17 14.09 -5.93
C ARG A 18 7.70 14.07 -5.87
N CYS A 19 8.31 15.07 -5.23
CA CYS A 19 9.77 15.18 -5.11
C CYS A 19 10.40 14.24 -4.06
N ASN A 20 9.60 13.67 -3.16
CA ASN A 20 10.06 12.61 -2.27
C ASN A 20 9.70 11.29 -2.94
N GLY A 21 10.67 10.59 -3.51
CA GLY A 21 10.44 9.25 -4.07
C GLY A 21 9.88 8.30 -3.01
N TYR A 22 9.38 7.15 -3.46
CA TYR A 22 8.88 6.12 -2.55
C TYR A 22 10.01 5.47 -1.74
N SER A 23 9.70 5.08 -0.50
CA SER A 23 10.53 4.16 0.26
C SER A 23 9.79 2.84 0.52
N ASN A 24 10.53 1.74 0.53
CA ASN A 24 9.97 0.43 0.89
C ASN A 24 9.42 0.39 2.31
N GLU A 25 9.96 1.19 3.24
CA GLU A 25 9.44 1.31 4.60
C GLU A 25 8.04 1.93 4.60
N GLU A 26 7.84 3.06 3.92
CA GLU A 26 6.53 3.73 3.85
C GLU A 26 5.48 2.85 3.16
N ILE A 27 5.85 2.23 2.03
CA ILE A 27 4.96 1.32 1.31
C ILE A 27 4.60 0.10 2.16
N PHE A 28 5.57 -0.42 2.93
CA PHE A 28 5.32 -1.50 3.87
C PHE A 28 4.37 -1.07 5.00
N GLU A 29 4.52 0.15 5.54
CA GLU A 29 3.60 0.69 6.55
C GLU A 29 2.17 0.85 6.01
N ASP A 30 2.03 1.35 4.78
CA ASP A 30 0.74 1.50 4.12
C ASP A 30 0.07 0.13 3.91
N TRP A 31 0.82 -0.83 3.37
CA TRP A 31 0.33 -2.20 3.22
C TRP A 31 -0.03 -2.85 4.56
N ASN A 32 0.77 -2.61 5.62
CA ASN A 32 0.48 -3.10 6.95
C ASN A 32 -0.81 -2.49 7.51
N CYS A 33 -1.02 -1.18 7.31
CA CYS A 33 -2.26 -0.52 7.70
C CYS A 33 -3.46 -1.18 7.01
N ILE A 34 -3.41 -1.28 5.68
CA ILE A 34 -4.49 -1.85 4.85
C ILE A 34 -4.82 -3.26 5.32
N SER A 35 -3.79 -4.10 5.49
CA SER A 35 -3.94 -5.51 5.88
C SER A 35 -4.58 -5.70 7.27
N GLU A 36 -4.38 -4.73 8.17
CA GLU A 36 -4.93 -4.74 9.53
C GLU A 36 -6.26 -3.99 9.67
N SER A 37 -6.74 -3.33 8.60
CA SER A 37 -7.91 -2.45 8.67
C SER A 37 -9.20 -3.18 9.05
N GLY A 38 -9.29 -4.48 8.74
CA GLY A 38 -10.52 -5.26 8.81
C GLY A 38 -11.59 -4.79 7.82
N ASP A 39 -11.20 -3.99 6.82
CA ASP A 39 -12.02 -3.45 5.76
C ASP A 39 -11.73 -4.21 4.45
N ASN A 40 -12.73 -4.95 3.99
CA ASN A 40 -12.61 -5.75 2.77
C ASN A 40 -12.35 -4.89 1.54
N ASP A 41 -12.89 -3.66 1.45
CA ASP A 41 -12.72 -2.80 0.29
C ASP A 41 -11.29 -2.27 0.21
N LEU A 42 -10.68 -1.89 1.34
CA LEU A 42 -9.27 -1.51 1.38
C LEU A 42 -8.36 -2.68 0.99
N CYS A 43 -8.63 -3.86 1.52
CA CYS A 43 -7.84 -5.05 1.23
C CYS A 43 -7.99 -5.55 -0.22
N ASN A 44 -9.20 -5.50 -0.78
CA ASN A 44 -9.43 -5.79 -2.19
C ASN A 44 -8.78 -4.73 -3.08
N GLY A 45 -8.83 -3.46 -2.67
CA GLY A 45 -8.14 -2.37 -3.34
C GLY A 45 -6.64 -2.63 -3.50
N PHE A 46 -5.98 -3.22 -2.49
CA PHE A 46 -4.56 -3.58 -2.62
C PHE A 46 -4.32 -4.64 -3.71
N GLN A 47 -5.22 -5.62 -3.85
CA GLN A 47 -5.16 -6.59 -4.95
C GLN A 47 -5.35 -5.92 -6.31
N ASP A 48 -6.20 -4.90 -6.38
CA ASP A 48 -6.38 -4.10 -7.58
C ASP A 48 -5.13 -3.27 -7.89
N CYS A 49 -4.47 -2.70 -6.88
CA CYS A 49 -3.18 -2.03 -7.07
C CYS A 49 -2.15 -2.98 -7.67
N LEU A 50 -2.05 -4.23 -7.19
CA LEU A 50 -1.11 -5.22 -7.74
C LEU A 50 -1.31 -5.45 -9.24
N LYS A 51 -2.53 -5.32 -9.78
CA LYS A 51 -2.79 -5.45 -11.23
C LYS A 51 -2.10 -4.36 -12.05
N LEU A 52 -1.77 -3.23 -11.43
CA LEU A 52 -1.06 -2.11 -12.07
C LEU A 52 0.45 -2.34 -12.13
N ALA A 53 0.99 -3.29 -11.37
CA ALA A 53 2.42 -3.60 -11.40
C ALA A 53 2.79 -4.37 -12.69
N PRO A 54 3.98 -4.16 -13.25
CA PRO A 54 4.50 -4.99 -14.34
C PRO A 54 4.60 -6.47 -13.94
N GLU A 55 4.42 -7.38 -14.92
CA GLU A 55 4.35 -8.82 -14.61
C GLU A 55 5.68 -9.40 -14.12
N CYS A 56 6.81 -8.82 -14.58
CA CYS A 56 8.15 -9.15 -14.09
C CYS A 56 8.33 -8.87 -12.59
N LEU A 57 7.54 -7.96 -12.01
CA LEU A 57 7.61 -7.56 -10.60
C LEU A 57 6.48 -8.21 -9.78
N LYS A 58 5.35 -8.58 -10.39
CA LYS A 58 4.34 -9.41 -9.74
C LYS A 58 4.80 -10.84 -9.46
N LEU A 59 5.59 -11.44 -10.34
CA LEU A 59 6.05 -12.83 -10.18
C LEU A 59 6.86 -13.04 -8.87
N PRO A 60 7.89 -12.23 -8.56
CA PRO A 60 8.56 -12.28 -7.26
C PRO A 60 7.61 -12.12 -6.07
N TYR A 61 6.64 -11.21 -6.17
CA TYR A 61 5.63 -11.01 -5.14
C TYR A 61 4.83 -12.29 -4.88
N TYR A 62 4.27 -12.92 -5.93
CA TYR A 62 3.50 -14.15 -5.79
C TYR A 62 4.34 -15.32 -5.28
N TYR A 63 5.62 -15.40 -5.68
CA TYR A 63 6.56 -16.38 -5.14
C TYR A 63 6.69 -16.24 -3.61
N CYS A 64 6.94 -15.02 -3.12
CA CYS A 64 7.09 -14.76 -1.69
C CYS A 64 5.80 -15.03 -0.91
N ILE A 65 4.65 -14.66 -1.46
CA ILE A 65 3.34 -14.98 -0.87
C ILE A 65 3.17 -16.48 -0.72
N ARG A 66 3.36 -17.28 -1.78
CA ARG A 66 3.18 -18.74 -1.71
C ARG A 66 4.16 -19.40 -0.74
N LYS A 67 5.40 -18.89 -0.66
CA LYS A 67 6.44 -19.43 0.23
C LYS A 67 6.09 -19.23 1.71
N ILE A 68 5.50 -18.10 2.07
CA ILE A 68 5.27 -17.70 3.48
C ILE A 68 3.82 -17.96 3.91
N LEU A 69 2.89 -17.84 2.97
CA LEU A 69 1.46 -18.08 3.11
C LEU A 69 1.04 -19.16 2.09
N PRO A 70 1.30 -20.45 2.39
CA PRO A 70 1.02 -21.53 1.45
C PRO A 70 -0.47 -21.67 1.11
N ASN A 71 -1.35 -21.25 2.04
CA ASN A 71 -2.81 -21.23 1.84
C ASN A 71 -3.31 -19.92 1.21
N GLY A 72 -2.40 -19.07 0.73
CA GLY A 72 -2.71 -17.76 0.17
C GLY A 72 -2.99 -16.67 1.21
N PRO A 73 -3.31 -15.45 0.75
CA PRO A 73 -3.77 -14.38 1.62
C PRO A 73 -5.09 -14.79 2.26
N GLY A 74 -5.17 -14.72 3.60
CA GLY A 74 -6.43 -14.87 4.32
C GLY A 74 -7.42 -13.74 4.02
N SER A 75 -8.61 -13.79 4.62
CA SER A 75 -9.61 -12.72 4.46
C SER A 75 -9.24 -11.47 5.28
N CYS A 76 -9.76 -10.32 4.84
CA CYS A 76 -9.61 -9.05 5.54
C CYS A 76 -10.92 -8.69 6.23
N SER A 77 -11.05 -9.04 7.49
CA SER A 77 -12.28 -8.79 8.26
C SER A 77 -11.94 -8.28 9.65
N LYS A 78 -12.97 -7.94 10.44
CA LYS A 78 -12.76 -7.50 11.84
C LYS A 78 -12.01 -8.54 12.69
N THR A 79 -12.03 -9.82 12.31
CA THR A 79 -11.42 -10.91 13.07
C THR A 79 -10.23 -11.57 12.35
N GLN A 80 -9.96 -11.20 11.09
CA GLN A 80 -8.89 -11.77 10.28
C GLN A 80 -8.12 -10.68 9.54
N GLN A 81 -6.80 -10.78 9.54
CA GLN A 81 -5.94 -9.87 8.78
C GLN A 81 -5.58 -10.49 7.44
N ALA A 82 -5.62 -9.68 6.39
CA ALA A 82 -5.03 -10.06 5.12
C ALA A 82 -3.53 -10.31 5.33
N TYR A 83 -3.00 -11.33 4.65
CA TYR A 83 -1.57 -11.65 4.66
C TYR A 83 -0.98 -12.08 6.02
N GLY A 84 -1.82 -12.50 6.98
CA GLY A 84 -1.38 -12.99 8.28
C GLY A 84 -1.10 -11.85 9.27
N ASN A 85 -0.27 -12.12 10.29
CA ASN A 85 0.13 -11.10 11.26
C ASN A 85 1.31 -10.26 10.75
N LYS A 86 1.69 -9.21 11.49
CA LYS A 86 2.79 -8.31 11.13
C LYS A 86 4.10 -9.04 10.87
N GLU A 87 4.43 -10.08 11.64
CA GLU A 87 5.65 -10.87 11.43
C GLU A 87 5.67 -11.58 10.06
N LYS A 88 4.55 -12.17 9.64
CA LYS A 88 4.42 -12.77 8.32
C LYS A 88 4.56 -11.71 7.22
N ARG A 89 3.95 -10.54 7.40
CA ARG A 89 4.10 -9.41 6.46
C ARG A 89 5.54 -8.93 6.36
N ILE A 90 6.27 -8.81 7.47
CA ILE A 90 7.71 -8.48 7.45
C ILE A 90 8.50 -9.52 6.63
N LYS A 91 8.22 -10.82 6.83
CA LYS A 91 8.89 -11.88 6.06
C LYS A 91 8.59 -11.77 4.56
N ILE A 92 7.35 -11.45 4.19
CA ILE A 92 6.95 -11.25 2.79
C ILE A 92 7.69 -10.05 2.20
N ASN A 93 7.72 -8.93 2.91
CA ASN A 93 8.39 -7.71 2.45
C ASN A 93 9.89 -7.94 2.22
N LYS A 94 10.56 -8.59 3.17
CA LYS A 94 11.97 -8.96 3.03
C LYS A 94 12.22 -9.89 1.85
N CYS A 95 11.44 -10.96 1.72
CA CYS A 95 11.55 -11.88 0.60
C CYS A 95 11.39 -11.15 -0.74
N TYR A 96 10.44 -10.23 -0.84
CA TYR A 96 10.20 -9.48 -2.07
C TYR A 96 11.35 -8.51 -2.36
N ALA A 97 11.79 -7.75 -1.37
CA ALA A 97 12.92 -6.83 -1.50
C ALA A 97 14.21 -7.54 -1.90
N ASP A 98 14.48 -8.74 -1.37
CA ASP A 98 15.67 -9.54 -1.70
C ASP A 98 15.69 -9.97 -3.18
N ILE A 99 14.52 -10.20 -3.79
CA ILE A 99 14.40 -10.65 -5.19
C ILE A 99 14.29 -9.46 -6.14
N ALA A 100 13.58 -8.42 -5.74
CA ALA A 100 13.28 -7.25 -6.55
C ALA A 100 14.34 -6.15 -6.46
N ALA A 101 15.40 -6.34 -5.66
CA ALA A 101 16.54 -5.44 -5.55
C ALA A 101 17.11 -5.14 -6.94
N LEU A 102 17.33 -3.84 -7.22
CA LEU A 102 17.84 -3.42 -8.51
C LEU A 102 19.35 -3.72 -8.62
N PRO A 103 19.89 -3.94 -9.84
CA PRO A 103 21.31 -4.25 -10.03
C PRO A 103 22.28 -3.19 -9.49
N ASN A 104 21.82 -1.94 -9.38
CA ASN A 104 22.56 -0.81 -8.83
C ASN A 104 22.51 -0.73 -7.30
N GLY A 105 21.81 -1.64 -6.63
CA GLY A 105 21.63 -1.65 -5.18
C GLY A 105 20.47 -0.80 -4.68
N ASP A 106 19.75 -0.11 -5.56
CA ASP A 106 18.58 0.68 -5.18
C ASP A 106 17.40 -0.22 -4.83
N ASP A 107 16.53 0.30 -3.97
CA ASP A 107 15.30 -0.36 -3.59
C ASP A 107 14.33 -0.46 -4.78
N TRP A 108 13.59 -1.56 -4.84
CA TRP A 108 12.59 -1.83 -5.89
C TRP A 108 11.55 -0.71 -6.05
N THR A 109 11.28 0.05 -4.99
CA THR A 109 10.39 1.23 -4.98
C THR A 109 10.88 2.40 -5.82
N THR A 110 12.16 2.41 -6.22
CA THR A 110 12.72 3.41 -7.14
C THR A 110 12.47 3.09 -8.61
N ASN A 111 11.98 1.89 -8.93
CA ASN A 111 11.68 1.51 -10.30
C ASN A 111 10.49 2.33 -10.84
N PRO A 112 10.68 3.15 -11.89
CA PRO A 112 9.62 4.02 -12.40
C PRO A 112 8.41 3.25 -12.96
N GLU A 113 8.60 2.00 -13.41
CA GLU A 113 7.49 1.17 -13.91
C GLU A 113 6.51 0.76 -12.81
N LEU A 114 6.91 0.87 -11.53
CA LEU A 114 6.03 0.61 -10.39
C LEU A 114 5.28 1.84 -9.91
N ALA A 115 5.56 3.03 -10.44
CA ALA A 115 4.91 4.26 -9.99
C ALA A 115 3.37 4.17 -9.90
N PRO A 116 2.64 3.55 -10.87
CA PRO A 116 1.19 3.38 -10.77
C PRO A 116 0.75 2.46 -9.62
N PHE A 117 1.52 1.39 -9.36
CA PHE A 117 1.27 0.50 -8.22
C PHE A 117 1.52 1.21 -6.89
N LEU A 118 2.66 1.91 -6.78
CA LEU A 118 3.09 2.62 -5.58
C LEU A 118 2.12 3.75 -5.23
N ASP A 119 1.66 4.53 -6.22
CA ASP A 119 0.60 5.53 -6.06
C ASP A 119 -0.67 4.92 -5.44
N CYS A 120 -1.09 3.80 -6.01
CA CYS A 120 -2.32 3.14 -5.60
C CYS A 120 -2.22 2.65 -4.15
N VAL A 121 -1.10 2.03 -3.77
CA VAL A 121 -0.86 1.57 -2.40
C VAL A 121 -0.81 2.75 -1.43
N GLU A 122 -0.09 3.82 -1.79
CA GLU A 122 0.02 5.02 -0.94
C GLU A 122 -1.36 5.67 -0.71
N LEU A 123 -2.19 5.77 -1.76
CA LEU A 123 -3.55 6.32 -1.66
C LEU A 123 -4.43 5.49 -0.70
N LEU A 124 -4.39 4.16 -0.83
CA LEU A 124 -5.10 3.27 0.08
C LEU A 124 -4.54 3.34 1.51
N GLY A 125 -3.22 3.48 1.66
CA GLY A 125 -2.54 3.65 2.94
C GLY A 125 -2.98 4.92 3.65
N LYS A 126 -3.02 6.06 2.94
CA LYS A 126 -3.55 7.34 3.44
C LYS A 126 -5.01 7.20 3.89
N LYS A 127 -5.86 6.56 3.08
CA LYS A 127 -7.26 6.30 3.45
C LYS A 127 -7.36 5.46 4.73
N CYS A 128 -6.59 4.38 4.82
CA CYS A 128 -6.54 3.53 6.03
C CYS A 128 -6.12 4.30 7.28
N LYS A 129 -5.05 5.11 7.18
CA LYS A 129 -4.53 5.92 8.29
C LYS A 129 -5.56 6.95 8.75
N GLN A 130 -6.27 7.60 7.82
CA GLN A 130 -7.36 8.55 8.12
C GLN A 130 -8.52 7.86 8.85
N GLU A 131 -8.98 6.72 8.36
CA GLU A 131 -10.07 5.97 9.01
C GLU A 131 -9.70 5.50 10.43
N LYS A 132 -8.45 5.08 10.65
CA LYS A 132 -7.95 4.76 11.99
C LYS A 132 -7.98 5.98 12.91
N ALA A 133 -7.53 7.15 12.43
CA ALA A 133 -7.54 8.38 13.22
C ALA A 133 -8.96 8.78 13.64
N VAL A 134 -9.93 8.74 12.71
CA VAL A 134 -11.34 9.05 13.00
C VAL A 134 -11.93 8.11 14.06
N LYS A 135 -11.64 6.80 13.96
CA LYS A 135 -12.11 5.82 14.96
C LYS A 135 -11.58 6.13 16.36
N VAL A 136 -10.30 6.50 16.48
CA VAL A 136 -9.69 6.87 17.77
C VAL A 136 -10.34 8.13 18.35
N THR A 137 -10.56 9.16 17.54
CA THR A 137 -11.22 10.39 17.98
C THR A 137 -12.64 10.14 18.45
N ASN A 138 -13.43 9.36 17.71
CA ASN A 138 -14.80 9.03 18.08
C ASN A 138 -14.89 8.21 19.36
N HIS A 139 -13.96 7.26 19.56
CA HIS A 139 -13.90 6.47 20.79
C HIS A 139 -13.62 7.37 22.00
N ARG A 140 -12.63 8.26 21.89
CA ARG A 140 -12.29 9.22 22.95
C ARG A 140 -13.44 10.19 23.27
N ALA A 141 -14.19 10.64 22.25
CA ALA A 141 -15.36 11.49 22.46
C ALA A 141 -16.49 10.75 23.21
N ALA A 142 -16.69 9.46 22.93
CA ALA A 142 -17.68 8.64 23.62
C ALA A 142 -17.30 8.35 25.08
N GLU A 143 -16.02 8.19 25.39
CA GLU A 143 -15.55 8.03 26.77
C GLU A 143 -15.79 9.30 27.60
N ILE A 144 -15.54 10.48 27.03
CA ILE A 144 -15.77 11.77 27.70
C ILE A 144 -17.26 12.03 27.92
N ALA A 145 -18.13 11.66 26.97
CA ALA A 145 -19.58 11.87 27.09
C ALA A 145 -20.26 10.95 28.12
N ASN A 146 -19.60 9.87 28.55
CA ASN A 146 -20.10 8.92 29.54
C ASN A 146 -19.50 9.14 30.94
N GLN A 147 -18.75 10.23 31.15
CA GLN A 147 -18.26 10.70 32.45
C GLN A 147 -19.10 11.87 32.95
#